data_AF-A0A4R3T001-F1
#
_entry.id   AF-A0A4R3T001-F1
#
_cell.length_a   1.000
_cell.length_b   1.000
_cell.length_c   1.000
_cell.angle_alpha   90.00
_cell.angle_beta   90.00
_cell.angle_gamma   90.00
#
_symmetry.space_group_name_H-M   'P 1'
#
loop_
_entity.id
_entity.type
_entity.pdbx_description
1 polymer ?
#
loop_
_entity_poly.entity_id
_entity_poly.type
_entity_poly.pdbx_seq_one_letter_code
_entity_poly.pdbx_strand_id
1 'polypeptide(L)'
;MLTREDVMKKLRSGELTPQDIAANGWMCSVTQRISKIKQPRGGYIKPKEFEQTMLDGGGIDELHPEENVSPGLVGITVDYLTRFMSGTSAEEAFKISQMGAATVQQLELFERLISNVRGLDDNSIDAAVKLSGFDSAYRAGVMAYRPVEDITPDGYTIENIRVMVERSLRFFEQYGPKVLDGLTFEGGYTGYVATGDGDFLTDDTLWDFKVSKQKLQNKYTLQLLMYWRIKPVAPMGGGHSFELANCIID
;
A
#
# COMPACT_ATOMS: atom_id res chain seq x y z
N MET A 1 4.73 -4.32 -13.84
CA MET A 1 6.10 -4.04 -13.33
C MET A 1 7.09 -4.10 -14.49
N LEU A 2 8.14 -3.27 -14.53
CA LEU A 2 9.23 -3.48 -15.49
C LEU A 2 10.18 -4.58 -15.03
N THR A 3 10.52 -5.49 -15.93
CA THR A 3 11.53 -6.52 -15.69
C THR A 3 12.93 -5.98 -15.88
N ARG A 4 13.94 -6.72 -15.41
CA ARG A 4 15.34 -6.39 -15.69
C ARG A 4 15.63 -6.35 -17.19
N GLU A 5 15.00 -7.22 -17.97
CA GLU A 5 15.17 -7.25 -19.43
C GLU A 5 14.62 -5.98 -20.09
N ASP A 6 13.47 -5.49 -19.64
CA ASP A 6 12.88 -4.23 -20.13
C ASP A 6 13.82 -3.05 -19.89
N VAL A 7 14.40 -2.97 -18.69
CA VAL A 7 15.37 -1.91 -18.34
C VAL A 7 16.64 -2.01 -19.19
N MET A 8 17.13 -3.24 -19.44
CA MET A 8 18.27 -3.45 -20.33
C MET A 8 17.97 -3.05 -21.78
N LYS A 9 16.73 -3.26 -22.25
CA LYS A 9 16.29 -2.79 -23.57
C LYS A 9 16.31 -1.26 -23.65
N LYS A 10 15.83 -0.57 -22.60
CA LYS A 10 15.87 0.90 -22.50
C LYS A 10 17.31 1.44 -22.52
N LEU A 11 18.24 0.79 -21.79
CA LEU A 11 19.68 1.11 -21.86
C LEU A 11 20.24 0.97 -23.28
N ARG A 12 19.95 -0.16 -23.95
CA ARG A 12 20.44 -0.41 -25.32
C ARG A 12 19.89 0.59 -26.34
N SER A 13 18.65 1.05 -26.14
CA SER A 13 18.02 2.04 -27.01
C SER A 13 18.47 3.49 -26.77
N GLY A 14 19.20 3.76 -25.69
CA GLY A 14 19.58 5.12 -25.28
C GLY A 14 18.47 5.90 -24.56
N GLU A 15 17.29 5.31 -24.34
CA GLU A 15 16.20 5.90 -23.54
C GLU A 15 16.58 6.04 -22.04
N LEU A 16 17.56 5.25 -21.60
CA LEU A 16 18.13 5.26 -20.25
C LEU A 16 19.65 5.33 -20.38
N THR A 17 20.33 6.22 -19.65
CA THR A 17 21.81 6.27 -19.64
C THR A 17 22.40 5.75 -18.33
N PRO A 18 23.65 5.25 -18.32
CA PRO A 18 24.36 4.89 -17.08
C PRO A 18 24.47 6.06 -16.09
N GLN A 19 24.69 7.28 -16.59
CA GLN A 19 24.71 8.50 -15.77
C GLN A 19 23.37 8.72 -15.10
N ASP A 20 22.26 8.51 -15.82
CA ASP A 20 20.95 8.67 -15.20
C ASP A 20 20.68 7.63 -14.13
N ILE A 21 21.08 6.36 -14.34
CA ILE A 21 20.99 5.31 -13.32
C ILE A 21 21.81 5.69 -12.09
N ALA A 22 23.03 6.18 -12.28
CA ALA A 22 23.89 6.59 -11.18
C ALA A 22 23.26 7.74 -10.37
N ALA A 23 22.61 8.71 -11.04
CA ALA A 23 21.96 9.84 -10.40
C ALA A 23 20.63 9.48 -9.73
N ASN A 24 19.86 8.55 -10.30
CA ASN A 24 18.46 8.34 -9.94
C ASN A 24 18.14 6.98 -9.30
N GLY A 25 19.08 6.04 -9.34
CA GLY A 25 18.82 4.62 -9.09
C GLY A 25 18.21 3.93 -10.31
N TRP A 26 17.98 2.63 -10.19
CA TRP A 26 17.30 1.81 -11.20
C TRP A 26 16.36 0.83 -10.51
N MET A 27 15.33 0.38 -11.22
CA MET A 27 14.36 -0.60 -10.71
C MET A 27 13.76 -0.25 -9.33
N CYS A 28 13.59 1.04 -9.02
CA CYS A 28 13.02 1.46 -7.75
C CYS A 28 11.48 1.35 -7.79
N SER A 29 10.87 1.12 -6.64
CA SER A 29 9.45 1.42 -6.47
C SER A 29 9.21 2.93 -6.43
N VAL A 30 7.95 3.37 -6.64
CA VAL A 30 7.56 4.77 -6.41
C VAL A 30 7.97 5.22 -5.01
N THR A 31 7.68 4.44 -3.97
CA THR A 31 8.02 4.76 -2.57
C THR A 31 9.53 4.84 -2.32
N GLN A 32 10.32 3.97 -2.95
CA GLN A 32 11.80 4.04 -2.91
C GLN A 32 12.35 5.22 -3.69
N ARG A 33 11.69 5.64 -4.77
CA ARG A 33 12.11 6.78 -5.58
C ARG A 33 11.85 8.08 -4.83
N ILE A 34 10.65 8.27 -4.27
CA ILE A 34 10.30 9.51 -3.55
C ILE A 34 11.18 9.73 -2.32
N SER A 35 11.63 8.67 -1.64
CA SER A 35 12.48 8.81 -0.44
C SER A 35 13.88 9.35 -0.76
N LYS A 36 14.32 9.23 -2.03
CA LYS A 36 15.61 9.73 -2.51
C LYS A 36 15.52 11.12 -3.13
N ILE A 37 14.31 11.64 -3.36
CA ILE A 37 14.11 12.95 -3.99
C ILE A 37 14.11 14.05 -2.93
N LYS A 38 15.02 15.01 -3.07
CA LYS A 38 14.96 16.25 -2.30
C LYS A 38 13.81 17.11 -2.82
N GLN A 39 12.85 17.41 -1.94
CA GLN A 39 11.71 18.27 -2.25
C GLN A 39 12.01 19.74 -1.91
N PRO A 40 11.38 20.71 -2.61
CA PRO A 40 11.40 22.11 -2.18
C PRO A 40 10.72 22.27 -0.81
N ARG A 41 10.93 23.42 -0.16
CA ARG A 41 10.29 23.72 1.13
C ARG A 41 8.77 23.69 0.96
N GLY A 42 8.11 22.79 1.69
CA GLY A 42 6.66 22.58 1.61
C GLY A 42 6.22 21.52 0.59
N GLY A 43 7.13 20.85 -0.11
CA GLY A 43 6.80 19.84 -1.12
C GLY A 43 6.47 20.44 -2.49
N TYR A 44 6.44 19.59 -3.52
CA TYR A 44 6.00 20.00 -4.86
C TYR A 44 4.51 20.34 -4.91
N ILE A 45 3.71 19.67 -4.08
CA ILE A 45 2.33 20.02 -3.77
C ILE A 45 2.25 20.17 -2.25
N LYS A 46 1.75 21.30 -1.76
CA LYS A 46 1.73 21.56 -0.33
C LYS A 46 0.55 20.82 0.30
N PRO A 47 0.72 20.08 1.42
CA PRO A 47 -0.40 19.42 2.10
C PRO A 47 -1.55 20.37 2.46
N LYS A 48 -1.24 21.63 2.78
CA LYS A 48 -2.25 22.66 3.10
C LYS A 48 -3.11 23.12 1.91
N GLU A 49 -2.76 22.72 0.69
CA GLU A 49 -3.56 22.99 -0.51
C GLU A 49 -4.64 21.93 -0.72
N PHE A 50 -4.63 20.85 0.07
CA PHE A 50 -5.70 19.85 0.09
C PHE A 50 -6.83 20.29 1.03
N GLU A 51 -8.06 19.99 0.63
CA GLU A 51 -9.21 20.05 1.52
C GLU A 51 -9.21 18.81 2.43
N GLN A 52 -9.49 19.03 3.73
CA GLN A 52 -9.59 17.95 4.70
C GLN A 52 -11.06 17.70 5.02
N THR A 53 -11.52 16.50 4.74
CA THR A 53 -12.85 16.01 5.12
C THR A 53 -12.70 14.96 6.20
N MET A 54 -13.45 15.10 7.30
CA MET A 54 -13.54 14.06 8.32
C MET A 54 -14.59 13.04 7.86
N LEU A 55 -14.23 11.76 7.91
CA LEU A 55 -15.13 10.68 7.52
C LEU A 55 -15.81 10.08 8.74
N ASP A 56 -16.90 9.35 8.49
CA ASP A 56 -17.64 8.66 9.54
C ASP A 56 -16.82 7.52 10.16
N GLY A 57 -17.04 7.29 11.46
CA GLY A 57 -16.36 6.25 12.21
C GLY A 57 -15.39 6.76 13.26
N GLY A 58 -15.34 8.07 13.49
CA GLY A 58 -14.56 8.68 14.56
C GLY A 58 -13.13 9.05 14.15
N GLY A 59 -12.40 9.65 15.09
CA GLY A 59 -11.00 10.02 14.89
C GLY A 59 -10.03 9.20 15.72
N ILE A 60 -8.77 9.62 15.71
CA ILE A 60 -7.67 9.03 16.49
C ILE A 60 -7.95 8.93 18.00
N ASP A 61 -8.77 9.82 18.56
CA ASP A 61 -9.09 9.84 19.99
C ASP A 61 -9.94 8.62 20.43
N GLU A 62 -10.50 7.89 19.48
CA GLU A 62 -11.26 6.65 19.72
C GLU A 62 -10.39 5.39 19.58
N LEU A 63 -9.13 5.52 19.12
CA LEU A 63 -8.18 4.42 19.09
C LEU A 63 -7.38 4.35 20.39
N HIS A 64 -6.94 3.15 20.73
CA HIS A 64 -5.96 2.96 21.81
C HIS A 64 -4.65 3.68 21.46
N PRO A 65 -4.08 4.46 22.39
CA PRO A 65 -2.92 5.31 22.11
C PRO A 65 -1.64 4.51 21.83
N GLU A 66 -1.55 3.33 22.43
CA GLU A 66 -0.39 2.44 22.35
C GLU A 66 -0.78 1.09 21.74
N GLU A 67 0.02 0.66 20.77
CA GLU A 67 -0.08 -0.62 20.07
C GLU A 67 1.26 -1.34 20.24
N ASN A 68 1.24 -2.66 20.40
CA ASN A 68 2.47 -3.45 20.56
C ASN A 68 3.04 -3.97 19.22
N VAL A 69 2.35 -3.68 18.11
CA VAL A 69 2.79 -4.00 16.74
C VAL A 69 3.22 -2.73 16.02
N SER A 70 4.26 -2.83 15.18
CA SER A 70 4.78 -1.66 14.46
C SER A 70 3.73 -1.06 13.51
N PRO A 71 3.65 0.29 13.37
CA PRO A 71 2.67 0.94 12.50
C PRO A 71 2.69 0.49 11.05
N GLY A 72 3.87 0.14 10.52
CA GLY A 72 4.01 -0.37 9.16
C GLY A 72 3.34 -1.74 8.97
N LEU A 73 3.47 -2.63 9.97
CA LEU A 73 2.82 -3.93 9.94
C LEU A 73 1.31 -3.81 10.12
N VAL A 74 0.85 -2.95 11.04
CA VAL A 74 -0.57 -2.62 11.22
C VAL A 74 -1.18 -2.11 9.92
N GLY A 75 -0.50 -1.19 9.21
CA GLY A 75 -0.98 -0.67 7.93
C GLY A 75 -1.16 -1.74 6.85
N ILE A 76 -0.23 -2.71 6.74
CA ILE A 76 -0.35 -3.84 5.82
C ILE A 76 -1.53 -4.72 6.21
N THR A 77 -1.67 -5.01 7.50
CA THR A 77 -2.78 -5.84 8.00
C THR A 77 -4.14 -5.20 7.73
N VAL A 78 -4.28 -3.89 7.97
CA VAL A 78 -5.50 -3.15 7.68
C VAL A 78 -5.81 -3.15 6.18
N ASP A 79 -4.82 -2.95 5.30
CA ASP A 79 -5.02 -3.04 3.84
C ASP A 79 -5.54 -4.42 3.42
N TYR A 80 -4.88 -5.50 3.83
CA TYR A 80 -5.25 -6.86 3.43
C TYR A 80 -6.60 -7.30 4.00
N LEU A 81 -6.90 -6.99 5.27
CA LEU A 81 -8.21 -7.24 5.85
C LEU A 81 -9.30 -6.40 5.18
N THR A 82 -9.02 -5.15 4.82
CA THR A 82 -9.97 -4.29 4.11
C THR A 82 -10.34 -4.88 2.75
N ARG A 83 -9.35 -5.33 1.97
CA ARG A 83 -9.58 -6.04 0.69
C ARG A 83 -10.44 -7.27 0.91
N PHE A 84 -10.05 -8.14 1.84
CA PHE A 84 -10.78 -9.36 2.18
C PHE A 84 -12.25 -9.08 2.55
N MET A 85 -12.48 -8.17 3.50
CA MET A 85 -13.81 -7.85 4.00
C MET A 85 -14.69 -7.13 2.97
N SER A 86 -14.09 -6.62 1.90
CA SER A 86 -14.79 -5.95 0.80
C SER A 86 -14.98 -6.81 -0.44
N GLY A 87 -14.65 -8.10 -0.38
CA GLY A 87 -15.00 -9.09 -1.40
C GLY A 87 -13.83 -9.83 -2.05
N THR A 88 -12.57 -9.43 -1.81
CA THR A 88 -11.41 -10.22 -2.25
C THR A 88 -11.30 -11.51 -1.42
N SER A 89 -10.83 -12.63 -1.99
CA SER A 89 -10.54 -13.80 -1.15
C SER A 89 -9.35 -13.53 -0.23
N ALA A 90 -9.28 -14.24 0.90
CA ALA A 90 -8.16 -14.09 1.83
C ALA A 90 -6.82 -14.43 1.13
N GLU A 91 -6.79 -15.48 0.32
CA GLU A 91 -5.58 -15.90 -0.40
C GLU A 91 -5.07 -14.82 -1.37
N GLU A 92 -5.97 -14.17 -2.12
CA GLU A 92 -5.56 -13.12 -3.06
C GLU A 92 -5.18 -11.83 -2.31
N ALA A 93 -5.90 -11.47 -1.23
CA ALA A 93 -5.55 -10.33 -0.39
C ALA A 93 -4.16 -10.48 0.26
N PHE A 94 -3.82 -11.69 0.72
CA PHE A 94 -2.53 -12.01 1.35
C PHE A 94 -1.49 -12.61 0.38
N LYS A 95 -1.66 -12.42 -0.93
CA LYS A 95 -0.77 -13.00 -1.95
C LYS A 95 0.69 -12.60 -1.80
N ILE A 96 0.96 -11.35 -1.46
CA ILE A 96 2.35 -10.89 -1.25
C ILE A 96 2.95 -11.58 -0.03
N SER A 97 2.19 -11.74 1.06
CA SER A 97 2.57 -12.57 2.20
C SER A 97 2.84 -14.01 1.81
N GLN A 98 2.04 -14.61 0.92
CA GLN A 98 2.27 -15.96 0.40
C GLN A 98 3.61 -16.06 -0.35
N MET A 99 3.92 -15.08 -1.20
CA MET A 99 5.21 -15.00 -1.91
C MET A 99 6.38 -14.83 -0.92
N GLY A 100 6.19 -14.04 0.14
CA GLY A 100 7.14 -13.89 1.23
C GLY A 100 7.39 -15.21 1.97
N ALA A 101 6.32 -15.92 2.34
CA ALA A 101 6.38 -17.22 2.99
C ALA A 101 7.09 -18.26 2.12
N ALA A 102 6.83 -18.29 0.81
CA ALA A 102 7.56 -19.13 -0.14
C ALA A 102 9.06 -18.82 -0.15
N THR A 103 9.43 -17.54 -0.12
CA THR A 103 10.83 -17.08 -0.13
C THR A 103 11.60 -17.55 1.11
N VAL A 104 10.93 -17.62 2.27
CA VAL A 104 11.52 -18.11 3.54
C VAL A 104 11.19 -19.57 3.85
N GLN A 105 10.61 -20.30 2.90
CA GLN A 105 10.26 -21.72 3.02
C GLN A 105 9.27 -22.04 4.15
N GLN A 106 8.30 -21.16 4.40
CA GLN A 106 7.28 -21.29 5.46
C GLN A 106 5.83 -21.34 4.91
N LEU A 107 5.63 -21.95 3.73
CA LEU A 107 4.29 -22.07 3.13
C LEU A 107 3.29 -22.84 3.99
N GLU A 108 3.74 -23.89 4.69
CA GLU A 108 2.86 -24.66 5.60
C GLU A 108 2.33 -23.79 6.75
N LEU A 109 3.18 -22.92 7.31
CA LEU A 109 2.76 -21.97 8.33
C LEU A 109 1.77 -20.94 7.76
N PHE A 110 2.04 -20.43 6.56
CA PHE A 110 1.13 -19.54 5.86
C PHE A 110 -0.25 -20.18 5.66
N GLU A 111 -0.31 -21.42 5.16
CA GLU A 111 -1.55 -22.16 4.92
C GLU A 111 -2.35 -22.36 6.21
N ARG A 112 -1.67 -22.67 7.31
CA ARG A 112 -2.31 -22.77 8.63
C ARG A 112 -2.90 -21.44 9.08
N LEU A 113 -2.15 -20.35 8.96
CA LEU A 113 -2.58 -19.02 9.38
C LEU A 113 -3.74 -18.50 8.52
N ILE A 114 -3.66 -18.61 7.19
CA ILE A 114 -4.69 -18.09 6.29
C ILE A 114 -6.04 -18.81 6.49
N SER A 115 -6.03 -20.10 6.87
CA SER A 115 -7.25 -20.85 7.19
C SER A 115 -8.03 -20.33 8.42
N ASN A 116 -7.37 -19.51 9.25
CA ASN A 116 -7.96 -18.86 10.41
C ASN A 116 -8.52 -17.47 10.09
N VAL A 117 -8.22 -16.87 8.94
CA VAL A 117 -8.75 -15.56 8.54
C VAL A 117 -10.16 -15.74 7.98
N ARG A 118 -11.18 -15.48 8.82
CA ARG A 118 -12.60 -15.69 8.49
C ARG A 118 -13.47 -14.44 8.65
N GLY A 119 -12.91 -13.39 9.22
CA GLY A 119 -13.59 -12.12 9.48
C GLY A 119 -12.72 -11.17 10.27
N LEU A 120 -13.33 -10.43 11.20
CA LEU A 120 -12.66 -9.46 12.08
C LEU A 120 -12.73 -9.85 13.57
N ASP A 121 -12.97 -11.13 13.86
CA ASP A 121 -12.81 -11.66 15.20
C ASP A 121 -11.31 -11.71 15.59
N ASP A 122 -11.04 -11.80 16.90
CA ASP A 122 -9.68 -11.72 17.44
C ASP A 122 -8.71 -12.74 16.81
N ASN A 123 -9.17 -13.98 16.54
CA ASN A 123 -8.31 -15.00 15.96
C ASN A 123 -8.00 -14.70 14.49
N SER A 124 -8.98 -14.20 13.74
CA SER A 124 -8.78 -13.76 12.35
C SER A 124 -7.76 -12.62 12.28
N ILE A 125 -7.86 -11.63 13.17
CA ILE A 125 -6.96 -10.47 13.19
C ILE A 125 -5.55 -10.88 13.65
N ASP A 126 -5.41 -11.71 14.69
CA ASP A 126 -4.11 -12.25 15.10
C ASP A 126 -3.41 -12.98 13.94
N ALA A 127 -4.13 -13.86 13.24
CA ALA A 127 -3.59 -14.56 12.08
C ALA A 127 -3.20 -13.60 10.96
N ALA A 128 -4.03 -12.58 10.67
CA ALA A 128 -3.76 -11.56 9.66
C ALA A 128 -2.52 -10.73 9.97
N VAL A 129 -2.29 -10.34 11.23
CA VAL A 129 -1.08 -9.63 11.67
C VAL A 129 0.16 -10.49 11.41
N LYS A 130 0.12 -11.77 11.76
CA LYS A 130 1.23 -12.71 11.52
C LYS A 130 1.49 -12.92 10.04
N LEU A 131 0.45 -13.15 9.24
CA LEU A 131 0.54 -13.27 7.79
C LEU A 131 1.20 -12.04 7.16
N SER A 132 0.83 -10.85 7.63
CA SER A 132 1.40 -9.58 7.15
C SER A 132 2.91 -9.47 7.41
N GLY A 133 3.45 -10.22 8.38
CA GLY A 133 4.89 -10.23 8.68
C GLY A 133 5.75 -10.84 7.57
N PHE A 134 5.21 -11.77 6.78
CA PHE A 134 5.89 -12.36 5.62
C PHE A 134 6.15 -11.36 4.50
N ASP A 135 5.38 -10.27 4.43
CA ASP A 135 5.48 -9.24 3.38
C ASP A 135 6.90 -8.66 3.30
N SER A 136 7.55 -8.51 4.45
CA SER A 136 8.94 -8.05 4.58
C SER A 136 9.92 -8.92 3.78
N ALA A 137 9.75 -10.24 3.78
CA ALA A 137 10.63 -11.17 3.07
C ALA A 137 10.55 -10.97 1.55
N TYR A 138 9.35 -10.69 1.03
CA TYR A 138 9.16 -10.43 -0.39
C TYR A 138 9.62 -9.03 -0.80
N ARG A 139 9.20 -8.00 -0.07
CA ARG A 139 9.42 -6.59 -0.46
C ARG A 139 10.82 -6.08 -0.12
N ALA A 140 11.41 -6.52 0.99
CA ALA A 140 12.72 -6.08 1.48
C ALA A 140 13.78 -7.18 1.47
N GLY A 141 13.40 -8.41 1.14
CA GLY A 141 14.28 -9.57 1.07
C GLY A 141 14.40 -10.33 2.39
N VAL A 142 14.95 -11.55 2.31
CA VAL A 142 15.06 -12.51 3.44
C VAL A 142 15.74 -11.92 4.67
N MET A 143 16.67 -10.96 4.51
CA MET A 143 17.36 -10.34 5.65
C MET A 143 16.51 -9.38 6.48
N ALA A 144 15.39 -8.89 5.92
CA ALA A 144 14.43 -8.09 6.65
C ALA A 144 13.41 -8.96 7.43
N TYR A 145 13.32 -10.25 7.11
CA TYR A 145 12.36 -11.16 7.72
C TYR A 145 12.66 -11.39 9.20
N ARG A 146 11.58 -11.44 10.00
CA ARG A 146 11.57 -11.91 11.38
C ARG A 146 10.50 -13.00 11.50
N PRO A 147 10.73 -14.06 12.32
CA PRO A 147 9.73 -15.10 12.52
C PRO A 147 8.37 -14.51 12.87
N VAL A 148 7.33 -14.87 12.11
CA VAL A 148 5.99 -14.31 12.32
C VAL A 148 5.34 -14.85 13.60
N GLU A 149 5.82 -16.00 14.08
CA GLU A 149 5.39 -16.61 15.33
C GLU A 149 5.75 -15.77 16.57
N ASP A 150 6.76 -14.91 16.45
CA ASP A 150 7.16 -13.99 17.52
C ASP A 150 6.22 -12.77 17.59
N ILE A 151 5.35 -12.58 16.60
CA ILE A 151 4.40 -11.47 16.55
C ILE A 151 3.16 -11.87 17.34
N THR A 152 2.90 -11.18 18.44
CA THR A 152 1.71 -11.40 19.29
C THR A 152 1.00 -10.07 19.51
N PRO A 153 0.03 -9.68 18.64
CA PRO A 153 -0.73 -8.46 18.86
C PRO A 153 -1.53 -8.56 20.17
N ASP A 154 -1.52 -7.49 20.96
CA ASP A 154 -2.37 -7.40 22.14
C ASP A 154 -3.82 -7.01 21.79
N GLY A 155 -4.72 -7.06 22.78
CA GLY A 155 -6.13 -6.76 22.59
C GLY A 155 -6.37 -5.34 22.06
N TYR A 156 -5.55 -4.37 22.48
CA TYR A 156 -5.66 -2.98 22.02
C TYR A 156 -5.27 -2.85 20.54
N THR A 157 -4.20 -3.50 20.12
CA THR A 157 -3.78 -3.54 18.72
C THR A 157 -4.84 -4.22 17.85
N ILE A 158 -5.42 -5.34 18.32
CA ILE A 158 -6.50 -6.05 17.61
C ILE A 158 -7.73 -5.17 17.45
N GLU A 159 -8.16 -4.49 18.52
CA GLU A 159 -9.31 -3.59 18.50
C GLU A 159 -9.08 -2.40 17.56
N ASN A 160 -7.90 -1.77 17.61
CA ASN A 160 -7.54 -0.71 16.69
C ASN A 160 -7.59 -1.17 15.22
N ILE A 161 -7.01 -2.33 14.90
CA ILE A 161 -7.06 -2.89 13.54
C ILE A 161 -8.51 -3.09 13.11
N ARG A 162 -9.36 -3.66 13.96
CA ARG A 162 -10.79 -3.84 13.66
C ARG A 162 -11.47 -2.52 13.31
N VAL A 163 -11.30 -1.51 14.17
CA VAL A 163 -11.90 -0.18 13.96
C VAL A 163 -11.42 0.44 12.65
N MET A 164 -10.12 0.36 12.35
CA MET A 164 -9.54 0.89 11.11
C MET A 164 -10.05 0.15 9.85
N VAL A 165 -10.26 -1.16 9.91
CA VAL A 165 -10.87 -1.91 8.81
C VAL A 165 -12.33 -1.50 8.64
N GLU A 166 -13.11 -1.39 9.72
CA GLU A 166 -14.51 -0.94 9.65
C GLU A 166 -14.65 0.49 9.11
N ARG A 167 -13.74 1.41 9.50
CA ARG A 167 -13.64 2.76 8.91
C ARG A 167 -13.40 2.69 7.41
N SER A 168 -12.50 1.81 6.97
CA SER A 168 -12.20 1.58 5.56
C SER A 168 -13.40 1.00 4.79
N LEU A 169 -14.19 0.11 5.40
CA LEU A 169 -15.41 -0.43 4.79
C LEU A 169 -16.49 0.64 4.62
N ARG A 170 -16.73 1.47 5.64
CA ARG A 170 -17.65 2.61 5.57
C ARG A 170 -17.25 3.61 4.48
N PHE A 171 -15.95 3.83 4.30
CA PHE A 171 -15.46 4.66 3.20
C PHE A 171 -15.98 4.16 1.84
N PHE A 172 -15.96 2.84 1.57
CA PHE A 172 -16.47 2.29 0.31
C PHE A 172 -17.99 2.41 0.16
N GLU A 173 -18.74 2.43 1.26
CA GLU A 173 -20.17 2.70 1.22
C GLU A 173 -20.46 4.14 0.76
N GLN A 174 -19.59 5.09 1.11
CA GLN A 174 -19.75 6.51 0.78
C GLN A 174 -19.18 6.90 -0.60
N TYR A 175 -17.99 6.41 -0.94
CA TYR A 175 -17.25 6.81 -2.16
C TYR A 175 -17.35 5.78 -3.29
N GLY A 176 -18.13 4.72 -3.09
CA GLY A 176 -18.52 3.78 -4.13
C GLY A 176 -17.69 2.48 -4.13
N PRO A 177 -18.18 1.46 -4.86
CA PRO A 177 -17.49 0.20 -4.94
C PRO A 177 -16.14 0.38 -5.66
N LYS A 178 -15.17 -0.41 -5.25
CA LYS A 178 -13.89 -0.48 -5.94
C LYS A 178 -14.11 -1.06 -7.35
N VAL A 179 -13.54 -0.40 -8.34
CA VAL A 179 -13.41 -0.92 -9.71
C VAL A 179 -12.22 -1.87 -9.81
N LEU A 180 -11.15 -1.58 -9.05
CA LEU A 180 -9.94 -2.38 -9.04
C LEU A 180 -9.28 -2.35 -7.65
N ASP A 181 -9.01 -3.54 -7.10
CA ASP A 181 -8.17 -3.75 -5.92
C ASP A 181 -6.70 -3.79 -6.32
N GLY A 182 -5.88 -2.87 -5.81
CA GLY A 182 -4.46 -2.79 -6.14
C GLY A 182 -4.21 -2.46 -7.61
N LEU A 183 -3.85 -1.21 -7.89
CA LEU A 183 -3.53 -0.82 -9.27
C LEU A 183 -2.02 -0.78 -9.51
N THR A 184 -1.64 -1.17 -10.72
CA THR A 184 -0.29 -0.99 -11.22
C THR A 184 -0.29 0.00 -12.39
N PHE A 185 0.82 0.69 -12.59
CA PHE A 185 0.96 1.76 -13.58
C PHE A 185 1.62 1.26 -14.86
N GLU A 186 1.11 0.16 -15.43
CA GLU A 186 1.69 -0.44 -16.63
C GLU A 186 1.73 0.54 -17.80
N GLY A 187 2.87 0.56 -18.52
CA GLY A 187 3.13 1.55 -19.56
C GLY A 187 3.60 2.93 -19.05
N GLY A 188 3.40 3.27 -17.78
CA GLY A 188 3.89 4.52 -17.17
C GLY A 188 5.23 4.41 -16.46
N TYR A 189 5.72 3.20 -16.25
CA TYR A 189 7.02 2.93 -15.62
C TYR A 189 8.20 3.39 -16.48
N THR A 190 9.29 3.77 -15.82
CA THR A 190 10.53 4.26 -16.44
C THR A 190 11.72 3.39 -16.05
N GLY A 191 12.89 3.63 -16.65
CA GLY A 191 14.13 2.95 -16.24
C GLY A 191 14.48 3.08 -14.75
N TYR A 192 14.01 4.14 -14.09
CA TYR A 192 14.26 4.42 -12.67
C TYR A 192 13.14 3.92 -11.76
N VAL A 193 11.89 3.97 -12.22
CA VAL A 193 10.68 3.57 -11.47
C VAL A 193 10.04 2.39 -12.16
N ALA A 194 10.19 1.20 -11.61
CA ALA A 194 9.75 -0.06 -12.21
C ALA A 194 8.46 -0.63 -11.58
N THR A 195 8.13 -0.18 -10.37
CA THR A 195 6.98 -0.65 -9.59
C THR A 195 6.28 0.49 -8.89
N GLY A 196 4.98 0.34 -8.67
CA GLY A 196 4.14 1.24 -7.91
C GLY A 196 2.81 0.56 -7.68
N ASP A 197 2.37 0.55 -6.43
CA ASP A 197 1.11 -0.07 -6.02
C ASP A 197 0.23 1.06 -5.50
N GLY A 198 -0.78 1.44 -6.28
CA GLY A 198 -1.86 2.27 -5.74
C GLY A 198 -2.86 1.37 -5.02
N ASP A 199 -3.53 1.88 -3.98
CA ASP A 199 -4.31 1.02 -3.09
C ASP A 199 -5.58 0.52 -3.79
N PHE A 200 -6.39 1.43 -4.35
CA PHE A 200 -7.53 1.05 -5.20
C PHE A 200 -8.02 2.18 -6.09
N LEU A 201 -8.94 1.84 -6.99
CA LEU A 201 -9.58 2.73 -7.94
C LEU A 201 -11.11 2.69 -7.77
N THR A 202 -11.76 3.85 -7.69
CA THR A 202 -13.19 4.02 -7.97
C THR A 202 -13.36 4.55 -9.41
N ASP A 203 -14.59 4.69 -9.92
CA ASP A 203 -14.84 5.07 -11.32
C ASP A 203 -14.07 6.31 -11.81
N ASP A 204 -13.79 7.27 -10.93
CA ASP A 204 -13.16 8.56 -11.24
C ASP A 204 -11.88 8.86 -10.45
N THR A 205 -11.56 8.07 -9.41
CA THR A 205 -10.55 8.46 -8.42
C THR A 205 -9.61 7.33 -8.06
N LEU A 206 -8.31 7.62 -8.09
CA LEU A 206 -7.30 6.75 -7.48
C LEU A 206 -7.08 7.17 -6.04
N TRP A 207 -7.22 6.19 -5.15
CA TRP A 207 -7.11 6.38 -3.72
C TRP A 207 -5.81 5.80 -3.18
N ASP A 208 -5.12 6.59 -2.35
CA ASP A 208 -3.97 6.17 -1.54
C ASP A 208 -4.39 6.18 -0.07
N PHE A 209 -4.66 4.99 0.48
CA PHE A 209 -4.99 4.75 1.87
C PHE A 209 -3.72 4.71 2.72
N LYS A 210 -3.79 5.33 3.89
CA LYS A 210 -2.66 5.40 4.82
C LYS A 210 -3.16 5.24 6.24
N VAL A 211 -2.75 4.16 6.90
CA VAL A 211 -2.83 4.07 8.36
C VAL A 211 -1.75 4.96 8.97
N SER A 212 -2.14 6.03 9.66
CA SER A 212 -1.19 7.04 10.14
C SER A 212 -1.78 7.96 11.20
N LYS A 213 -1.13 8.06 12.37
CA LYS A 213 -1.40 9.09 13.38
C LYS A 213 -0.98 10.51 12.92
N GLN A 214 -0.27 10.60 11.81
CA GLN A 214 0.28 11.84 11.27
C GLN A 214 -0.63 12.39 10.18
N LYS A 215 -0.88 13.70 10.22
CA LYS A 215 -1.52 14.47 9.13
C LYS A 215 -0.77 14.29 7.80
N LEU A 216 -1.45 14.60 6.70
CA LEU A 216 -0.91 14.54 5.34
C LEU A 216 0.47 15.23 5.24
N GLN A 217 1.44 14.51 4.69
CA GLN A 217 2.84 14.93 4.58
C GLN A 217 3.26 15.12 3.13
N ASN A 218 4.30 15.93 2.92
CA ASN A 218 4.87 16.20 1.60
C ASN A 218 5.32 14.91 0.86
N LYS A 219 5.67 13.84 1.59
CA LYS A 219 6.02 12.56 0.97
C LYS A 219 4.81 11.89 0.29
N TYR A 220 3.64 11.99 0.91
CA TYR A 220 2.38 11.44 0.37
C TYR A 220 1.87 12.28 -0.80
N THR A 221 1.97 13.62 -0.70
CA THR A 221 1.59 14.47 -1.84
C THR A 221 2.52 14.29 -3.04
N LEU A 222 3.81 14.00 -2.82
CA LEU A 222 4.73 13.60 -3.89
C LEU A 222 4.39 12.22 -4.47
N GLN A 223 3.97 11.27 -3.64
CA GLN A 223 3.52 9.96 -4.10
C GLN A 223 2.29 10.10 -5.02
N LEU A 224 1.28 10.86 -4.61
CA LEU A 224 0.12 11.21 -5.45
C LEU A 224 0.57 11.87 -6.76
N LEU A 225 1.44 12.89 -6.71
CA LEU A 225 1.95 13.54 -7.92
C LEU A 225 2.65 12.55 -8.86
N MET A 226 3.39 11.57 -8.32
CA MET A 226 4.00 10.52 -9.13
C MET A 226 2.94 9.63 -9.77
N TYR A 227 1.96 9.15 -9.01
CA TYR A 227 0.83 8.38 -9.55
C TYR A 227 0.10 9.14 -10.66
N TRP A 228 -0.12 10.44 -10.48
CA TRP A 228 -0.72 11.30 -11.49
C TRP A 228 0.05 11.31 -12.82
N ARG A 229 1.38 11.28 -12.74
CA ARG A 229 2.29 11.36 -13.88
C ARG A 229 2.47 10.05 -14.61
N ILE A 230 2.48 8.94 -13.87
CA ILE A 230 2.72 7.61 -14.44
C ILE A 230 1.42 6.84 -14.70
N LYS A 231 0.24 7.39 -14.35
CA LYS A 231 -1.02 6.74 -14.70
C LYS A 231 -1.08 6.49 -16.21
N PRO A 232 -1.47 5.28 -16.64
CA PRO A 232 -1.62 4.99 -18.06
C PRO A 232 -2.62 5.98 -18.67
N VAL A 233 -2.38 6.40 -19.90
CA VAL A 233 -3.40 7.05 -20.72
C VAL A 233 -4.34 5.93 -21.23
N ALA A 234 -5.14 5.35 -20.34
CA ALA A 234 -6.12 4.34 -20.72
C ALA A 234 -7.35 5.05 -21.37
N PRO A 235 -8.11 4.37 -22.25
CA PRO A 235 -9.14 4.96 -23.08
C PRO A 235 -10.41 5.22 -22.25
N MET A 236 -10.35 6.16 -21.32
CA MET A 236 -11.52 6.68 -20.62
C MET A 236 -12.28 7.53 -21.63
N GLY A 237 -13.25 6.90 -22.32
CA GLY A 237 -14.15 7.59 -23.22
C GLY A 237 -14.92 8.66 -22.45
N GLY A 238 -14.67 9.93 -22.77
CA GLY A 238 -15.35 11.08 -22.18
C GLY A 238 -14.43 11.87 -21.27
N GLY A 239 -14.45 13.20 -21.40
CA GLY A 239 -13.59 14.15 -20.69
C GLY A 239 -13.88 14.29 -19.20
N HIS A 240 -13.97 13.17 -18.47
CA HIS A 240 -14.09 13.14 -17.02
C HIS A 240 -12.72 13.40 -16.38
N SER A 241 -12.69 14.28 -15.38
CA SER A 241 -11.52 14.57 -14.57
C SER A 241 -11.16 13.36 -13.72
N PHE A 242 -9.93 12.87 -13.85
CA PHE A 242 -9.39 11.82 -12.99
C PHE A 242 -8.79 12.44 -11.74
N GLU A 243 -9.30 12.05 -10.58
CA GLU A 243 -8.89 12.60 -9.29
C GLU A 243 -7.87 11.71 -8.58
N LEU A 244 -7.09 12.34 -7.71
CA LEU A 244 -6.16 11.67 -6.82
C LEU A 244 -6.44 12.09 -5.39
N ALA A 245 -6.71 11.13 -4.54
CA ALA A 245 -7.05 11.39 -3.15
C ALA A 245 -6.19 10.55 -2.21
N ASN A 246 -5.89 11.12 -1.05
CA ASN A 246 -5.27 10.41 0.05
C ASN A 246 -6.28 10.32 1.19
N CYS A 247 -6.46 9.11 1.73
CA CYS A 247 -7.32 8.87 2.88
C CYS A 247 -6.44 8.40 4.04
N ILE A 248 -6.52 9.11 5.17
CA ILE A 248 -5.84 8.72 6.40
C ILE A 248 -6.85 7.94 7.23
N ILE A 249 -6.50 6.69 7.54
CA ILE A 249 -7.22 5.83 8.45
C ILE A 249 -6.47 5.90 9.78
N ASP A 250 -6.79 6.89 10.59
CA ASP A 250 -6.41 6.94 12.00
C ASP A 250 -7.54 6.41 12.87
#